data_AF-A0A946P288-F1
#
_entry.id   AF-A0A946P288-F1
#
_cell.length_a   1.000
_cell.length_b   1.000
_cell.length_c   1.000
_cell.angle_alpha   90.00
_cell.angle_beta   90.00
_cell.angle_gamma   90.00
#
_symmetry.space_group_name_H-M   'P 1'
#
loop_
_entity.id
_entity.type
_entity.pdbx_description
1 polymer ?
#
loop_
_entity_poly.entity_id
_entity_poly.type
_entity_poly.pdbx_seq_one_letter_code
_entity_poly.pdbx_strand_id
1 'polypeptide(L)'
;MRWLQDDGTSKDKVVCEENEEATLRAFFEIINHPSTRGAKFIHYNGVGFDIPFLTTRAAHYNIAITNRKFTNLRRFTFDNHIDVMLYLCNWNSYNSVSMDIACRSFGIPSPKEGEVKGDTVGKAFEEGNIEAVNEYVMRDVEATHQLYEKLKQYIF
;
A
#
# COMPACT_ATOMS: atom_id res chain seq x y z
N MET A 1 1.97 -0.54 6.92
CA MET A 1 0.88 0.43 6.65
C MET A 1 1.03 1.63 7.57
N ARG A 2 0.60 2.81 7.13
CA ARG A 2 0.57 4.05 7.91
C ARG A 2 -0.86 4.52 8.11
N TRP A 3 -1.23 4.80 9.35
CA TRP A 3 -2.50 5.46 9.69
C TRP A 3 -2.28 6.96 9.79
N LEU A 4 -3.02 7.73 8.99
CA LEU A 4 -3.02 9.20 9.05
C LEU A 4 -4.26 9.64 9.83
N GLN A 5 -4.05 10.54 10.79
CA GLN A 5 -5.12 11.10 11.63
C GLN A 5 -5.39 12.56 11.24
N ASP A 6 -6.60 13.04 11.50
CA ASP A 6 -7.04 14.40 11.13
C ASP A 6 -6.27 15.49 11.88
N ASP A 7 -5.67 15.15 13.04
CA ASP A 7 -4.80 16.03 13.82
C ASP A 7 -3.36 16.15 13.25
N GLY A 8 -3.11 15.52 12.10
CA GLY A 8 -1.81 15.52 11.42
C GLY A 8 -0.81 14.51 11.99
N THR A 9 -1.18 13.76 13.04
CA THR A 9 -0.34 12.67 13.54
C THR A 9 -0.46 11.42 12.69
N SER A 10 0.55 10.55 12.76
CA SER A 10 0.52 9.27 12.09
C SER A 10 1.03 8.13 12.95
N LYS A 11 0.58 6.91 12.64
CA LYS A 11 1.02 5.69 13.32
C LYS A 11 1.34 4.62 12.29
N ASP A 12 2.55 4.08 12.37
CA ASP A 12 3.00 3.00 11.51
C ASP A 12 2.74 1.64 12.17
N LYS A 13 2.35 0.67 11.35
CA LYS A 13 2.20 -0.74 11.75
C LYS A 13 2.66 -1.64 10.61
N VAL A 14 3.62 -2.50 10.90
CA VAL A 14 3.99 -3.63 10.05
C VAL A 14 3.26 -4.87 10.55
N VAL A 15 2.78 -5.70 9.63
CA VAL A 15 2.10 -6.98 9.93
C VAL A 15 2.93 -8.07 9.28
N CYS A 16 3.47 -8.97 10.09
CA CYS A 16 4.29 -10.10 9.66
C CYS A 16 4.17 -11.16 10.74
N GLU A 17 3.39 -12.19 10.46
CA GLU A 17 3.13 -13.29 11.39
C GLU A 17 3.87 -14.56 10.92
N GLU A 18 3.70 -15.67 11.63
CA GLU A 18 4.46 -16.90 11.41
C GLU A 18 4.25 -17.57 10.03
N ASN A 19 3.16 -17.24 9.35
CA ASN A 19 2.88 -17.71 8.00
C ASN A 19 1.95 -16.73 7.25
N GLU A 20 1.70 -17.01 5.97
CA GLU A 20 0.85 -16.18 5.13
C GLU A 20 -0.59 -16.05 5.66
N GLU A 21 -1.21 -17.16 6.08
CA GLU A 21 -2.58 -17.15 6.59
C GLU A 21 -2.70 -16.26 7.83
N ALA A 22 -1.80 -16.43 8.80
CA ALA A 22 -1.75 -15.62 10.02
C ALA A 22 -1.55 -14.13 9.70
N THR A 23 -0.64 -13.83 8.76
CA THR A 23 -0.38 -12.45 8.31
C THR A 23 -1.61 -11.83 7.66
N LEU A 24 -2.31 -12.57 6.80
CA LEU A 24 -3.54 -12.11 6.17
C LEU A 24 -4.67 -11.94 7.20
N ARG A 25 -4.80 -12.84 8.18
CA ARG A 25 -5.79 -12.71 9.26
C ARG A 25 -5.55 -11.43 10.06
N ALA A 26 -4.31 -11.21 10.52
CA ALA A 26 -3.94 -10.00 11.25
C ALA A 26 -4.16 -8.72 10.42
N PHE A 27 -3.85 -8.76 9.12
CA PHE A 27 -4.12 -7.65 8.21
C PHE A 27 -5.63 -7.37 8.09
N PHE A 28 -6.45 -8.40 7.81
CA PHE A 28 -7.88 -8.22 7.62
C PHE A 28 -8.64 -7.94 8.92
N GLU A 29 -8.12 -8.30 10.08
CA GLU A 29 -8.62 -7.81 11.38
C GLU A 29 -8.57 -6.28 11.46
N ILE A 30 -7.45 -5.68 11.03
CA ILE A 30 -7.31 -4.22 10.96
C ILE A 30 -8.29 -3.65 9.94
N ILE A 31 -8.31 -4.19 8.72
CA ILE A 31 -9.17 -3.68 7.64
C ILE A 31 -10.66 -3.79 7.99
N ASN A 32 -11.08 -4.83 8.71
CA ASN A 32 -12.47 -5.04 9.11
C ASN A 32 -12.86 -4.27 10.38
N HIS A 33 -11.90 -3.73 11.12
CA HIS A 33 -12.17 -3.02 12.37
C HIS A 33 -13.11 -1.81 12.13
N PRO A 34 -14.11 -1.56 13.00
CA PRO A 34 -15.08 -0.47 12.79
C PRO A 34 -14.47 0.91 12.55
N SER A 35 -13.31 1.21 13.16
CA SER A 35 -12.61 2.49 12.99
C SER A 35 -12.13 2.73 11.55
N THR A 36 -12.00 1.70 10.72
CA THR A 36 -11.53 1.83 9.33
C THR A 36 -12.66 2.02 8.32
N ARG A 37 -13.93 1.96 8.75
CA ARG A 37 -15.09 2.18 7.87
C ARG A 37 -15.12 3.59 7.27
N GLY A 38 -14.56 4.57 7.98
CA GLY A 38 -14.39 5.94 7.52
C GLY A 38 -13.19 6.15 6.60
N ALA A 39 -12.18 5.27 6.67
CA ALA A 39 -10.88 5.48 6.04
C ALA A 39 -10.96 5.48 4.50
N LYS A 40 -9.99 6.19 3.89
CA LYS A 40 -9.59 6.03 2.50
C LYS A 40 -8.29 5.24 2.46
N PHE A 41 -8.13 4.37 1.48
CA PHE A 41 -6.92 3.59 1.27
C PHE A 41 -6.05 4.31 0.25
N ILE A 42 -4.79 4.55 0.58
CA ILE A 42 -3.84 5.29 -0.27
C ILE A 42 -2.71 4.34 -0.63
N HIS A 43 -2.40 4.23 -1.92
CA HIS A 43 -1.43 3.26 -2.41
C HIS A 43 -0.80 3.72 -3.72
N TYR A 44 0.31 3.08 -4.10
CA TYR A 44 0.91 3.21 -5.41
C TYR A 44 0.69 1.88 -6.16
N ASN A 45 -0.18 1.88 -7.17
CA ASN A 45 -0.58 0.67 -7.91
C ASN A 45 -1.37 -0.38 -7.08
N GLY A 46 -1.93 0.00 -5.94
CA GLY A 46 -2.71 -0.95 -5.13
C GLY A 46 -4.00 -1.45 -5.77
N VAL A 47 -4.67 -0.63 -6.60
CA VAL A 47 -5.86 -1.11 -7.35
C VAL A 47 -5.45 -2.09 -8.44
N GLY A 48 -4.27 -1.90 -9.04
CA GLY A 48 -3.74 -2.77 -10.09
C GLY A 48 -3.11 -4.06 -9.58
N PHE A 49 -2.66 -4.10 -8.33
CA PHE A 49 -1.92 -5.23 -7.77
C PHE A 49 -2.33 -5.62 -6.35
N ASP A 50 -2.06 -4.77 -5.35
CA ASP A 50 -2.15 -5.12 -3.94
C ASP A 50 -3.54 -5.64 -3.53
N ILE A 51 -4.61 -4.90 -3.87
CA ILE A 51 -5.97 -5.25 -3.46
C ILE A 51 -6.46 -6.53 -4.17
N PRO A 52 -6.31 -6.69 -5.51
CA PRO A 52 -6.60 -7.96 -6.17
C PRO A 52 -5.82 -9.16 -5.58
N PHE A 53 -4.54 -8.97 -5.28
CA PHE A 53 -3.71 -10.02 -4.68
C PHE A 53 -4.24 -10.40 -3.29
N LEU A 54 -4.38 -9.42 -2.38
CA LEU A 54 -4.82 -9.63 -1.01
C LEU A 54 -6.22 -10.26 -0.94
N THR A 55 -7.16 -9.80 -1.77
CA THR A 55 -8.52 -10.36 -1.81
C THR A 55 -8.54 -11.80 -2.34
N THR A 56 -7.71 -12.12 -3.33
CA THR A 56 -7.55 -13.50 -3.84
C THR A 56 -6.95 -14.43 -2.79
N ARG A 57 -5.90 -13.98 -2.08
CA ARG A 57 -5.26 -14.78 -1.03
C ARG A 57 -6.17 -14.92 0.21
N ALA A 58 -6.95 -13.90 0.55
CA ALA A 58 -7.99 -14.02 1.57
C ALA A 58 -9.04 -15.07 1.20
N ALA A 59 -9.50 -15.09 -0.06
CA ALA A 59 -10.45 -16.09 -0.55
C ALA A 59 -9.87 -17.51 -0.46
N HIS A 60 -8.58 -17.69 -0.78
CA HIS A 60 -7.88 -18.96 -0.65
C HIS A 60 -7.93 -19.53 0.79
N TYR A 61 -7.77 -18.67 1.80
CA TYR A 61 -7.83 -19.05 3.21
C TYR A 61 -9.21 -18.88 3.87
N ASN A 62 -10.27 -18.62 3.09
CA ASN A 62 -11.63 -18.35 3.59
C ASN A 62 -11.70 -17.23 4.65
N ILE A 63 -10.89 -16.17 4.48
CA ILE A 63 -10.87 -15.00 5.36
C ILE A 63 -11.94 -14.01 4.90
N ALA A 64 -12.84 -13.63 5.82
CA ALA A 64 -13.91 -12.69 5.52
C ALA A 64 -13.39 -11.25 5.39
N ILE A 65 -13.86 -10.54 4.37
CA ILE A 65 -13.58 -9.11 4.17
C ILE A 65 -14.91 -8.35 4.28
N THR A 66 -15.12 -7.71 5.43
CA THR A 66 -16.38 -7.01 5.75
C THR A 66 -16.34 -5.52 5.40
N ASN A 67 -15.15 -4.95 5.21
CA ASN A 67 -14.99 -3.57 4.78
C ASN A 67 -15.31 -3.42 3.28
N ARG A 68 -16.50 -2.87 2.98
CA ARG A 68 -16.97 -2.65 1.60
C ARG A 68 -16.23 -1.55 0.86
N LYS A 69 -15.60 -0.60 1.56
CA LYS A 69 -14.74 0.39 0.89
C LYS A 69 -13.49 -0.26 0.33
N PHE A 70 -12.85 -1.14 1.11
CA PHE A 70 -11.64 -1.87 0.71
C PHE A 70 -11.87 -2.79 -0.51
N THR A 71 -13.07 -3.34 -0.66
CA THR A 71 -13.41 -4.23 -1.77
C THR A 71 -14.02 -3.50 -2.97
N ASN A 72 -14.26 -2.18 -2.86
CA ASN A 72 -14.87 -1.41 -3.92
C ASN A 72 -13.82 -0.80 -4.86
N LEU A 73 -13.43 -1.57 -5.87
CA LEU A 73 -12.46 -1.20 -6.90
C LEU A 73 -13.08 -0.42 -8.08
N ARG A 74 -14.11 0.38 -7.84
CA ARG A 74 -14.74 1.19 -8.90
C ARG A 74 -13.68 2.06 -9.58
N ARG A 75 -13.63 2.00 -10.91
CA ARG A 75 -12.69 2.78 -11.73
C ARG A 75 -13.13 4.24 -11.85
N PHE A 76 -12.17 5.11 -12.15
CA PHE A 76 -12.37 6.55 -12.40
C PHE A 76 -12.95 7.31 -11.20
N THR A 77 -12.60 6.88 -9.99
CA THR A 77 -12.95 7.56 -8.73
C THR A 77 -11.83 7.37 -7.71
N PHE A 78 -11.71 8.32 -6.77
CA PHE A 78 -10.81 8.27 -5.63
C PHE A 78 -11.57 8.31 -4.27
N ASP A 79 -12.83 7.86 -4.27
CA ASP A 79 -13.70 7.89 -3.08
C ASP A 79 -13.20 6.94 -1.98
N ASN A 80 -12.82 5.72 -2.36
CA ASN A 80 -12.37 4.66 -1.43
C ASN A 80 -10.87 4.41 -1.52
N HIS A 81 -10.35 4.37 -2.75
CA HIS A 81 -8.97 4.06 -3.06
C HIS A 81 -8.35 5.24 -3.80
N ILE A 82 -7.32 5.84 -3.20
CA ILE A 82 -6.48 6.86 -3.82
C ILE A 82 -5.23 6.15 -4.33
N ASP A 83 -5.27 5.74 -5.60
CA ASP A 83 -4.12 5.13 -6.25
C ASP A 83 -3.29 6.19 -6.97
N VAL A 84 -2.13 6.50 -6.40
CA VAL A 84 -1.22 7.54 -6.89
C VAL A 84 -0.75 7.24 -8.31
N MET A 85 -0.50 5.97 -8.64
CA MET A 85 -0.07 5.59 -9.99
C MET A 85 -1.18 5.83 -11.00
N LEU A 86 -2.42 5.45 -10.67
CA LEU A 86 -3.57 5.67 -11.56
C LEU A 86 -3.87 7.15 -11.78
N TYR A 87 -3.66 7.99 -10.76
CA TYR A 87 -3.71 9.45 -10.95
C TYR A 87 -2.65 9.92 -11.95
N LEU A 88 -1.38 9.53 -11.75
CA LEU A 88 -0.25 9.95 -12.60
C LEU A 88 -0.40 9.50 -14.06
N CYS A 89 -0.96 8.31 -14.31
CA CYS A 89 -1.15 7.78 -15.66
C CYS A 89 -2.54 8.05 -16.25
N ASN A 90 -3.37 8.86 -15.59
CA ASN A 90 -4.75 9.14 -15.98
C ASN A 90 -5.56 7.87 -16.28
N TRP A 91 -5.51 6.90 -15.36
CA TRP A 91 -6.19 5.60 -15.45
C TRP A 91 -5.79 4.73 -16.66
N ASN A 92 -4.74 5.13 -17.40
CA ASN A 92 -4.18 4.35 -18.49
C ASN A 92 -2.89 3.65 -18.03
N SER A 93 -3.02 2.38 -17.63
CA SER A 93 -1.90 1.55 -17.18
C SER A 93 -0.77 1.41 -18.19
N TYR A 94 -1.02 1.59 -19.50
CA TYR A 94 0.07 1.59 -20.49
C TYR A 94 1.04 2.75 -20.30
N ASN A 95 0.59 3.83 -19.66
CA ASN A 95 1.40 5.00 -19.30
C ASN A 95 1.82 4.95 -17.83
N SER A 96 1.82 3.78 -17.19
CA SER A 96 2.21 3.65 -15.78
C SER A 96 3.62 4.20 -15.56
N VAL A 97 3.75 5.05 -14.57
CA VAL A 97 5.05 5.54 -14.10
C VAL A 97 5.50 4.63 -12.95
N SER A 98 6.80 4.33 -12.86
CA SER A 98 7.32 3.59 -11.71
C SER A 98 7.47 4.52 -10.50
N MET A 99 7.35 3.97 -9.28
CA MET A 99 7.49 4.75 -8.05
C MET A 99 8.84 5.50 -7.99
N ASP A 100 9.92 4.85 -8.42
CA ASP A 100 11.26 5.47 -8.49
C ASP A 100 11.28 6.72 -9.40
N ILE A 101 10.69 6.63 -10.60
CA ILE A 101 10.59 7.78 -11.51
C ILE A 101 9.74 8.88 -10.88
N ALA A 102 8.58 8.52 -10.31
CA ALA A 102 7.69 9.49 -9.67
C ALA A 102 8.42 10.22 -8.52
N CYS A 103 9.04 9.50 -7.59
CA CYS A 103 9.79 10.08 -6.47
C CYS A 103 10.85 11.07 -6.96
N ARG A 104 11.70 10.66 -7.92
CA ARG A 104 12.75 11.53 -8.47
C ARG A 104 12.20 12.78 -9.12
N SER A 105 11.10 12.68 -9.87
CA SER A 105 10.44 13.84 -10.50
C SER A 105 9.90 14.86 -9.49
N PHE A 106 9.57 14.42 -8.27
CA PHE A 106 9.10 15.29 -7.18
C PHE A 106 10.20 15.66 -6.18
N GLY A 107 11.46 15.27 -6.41
CA GLY A 107 12.58 15.50 -5.50
C GLY A 107 12.48 14.72 -4.18
N ILE A 108 11.78 13.59 -4.19
CA ILE A 108 11.61 12.68 -3.05
C ILE A 108 12.66 11.56 -3.15
N PRO A 109 13.33 11.18 -2.04
CA PRO A 109 14.24 10.03 -2.04
C PRO A 109 13.54 8.76 -2.54
N SER A 110 14.20 8.02 -3.43
CA SER A 110 13.59 6.80 -3.96
C SER A 110 13.67 5.67 -2.94
N PRO A 111 12.60 4.88 -2.75
CA PRO A 111 12.65 3.71 -1.87
C PRO A 111 13.61 2.62 -2.38
N LYS A 112 14.07 2.72 -3.65
CA LYS A 112 15.05 1.81 -4.25
C LYS A 112 16.50 2.06 -3.81
N GLU A 113 16.77 3.08 -3.01
CA GLU A 113 18.14 3.48 -2.62
C GLU A 113 18.74 2.65 -1.48
N GLY A 114 18.11 1.55 -1.05
CA GLY A 114 18.63 0.70 0.03
C GLY A 114 19.10 -0.67 -0.44
N GLU A 115 19.56 -1.47 0.52
CA GLU A 115 20.18 -2.77 0.28
C GLU A 115 19.17 -3.80 -0.24
N VAL A 116 17.96 -3.82 0.33
CA VAL A 116 16.85 -4.66 -0.14
C VAL A 116 16.07 -3.95 -1.26
N LYS A 117 15.77 -4.72 -2.30
CA LYS A 117 15.02 -4.34 -3.51
C LYS A 117 13.94 -5.37 -3.78
N GLY A 118 13.02 -5.07 -4.71
CA GLY A 118 11.91 -5.96 -5.03
C GLY A 118 12.31 -7.36 -5.49
N ASP A 119 13.50 -7.53 -6.07
CA ASP A 119 14.07 -8.83 -6.48
C ASP A 119 14.85 -9.55 -5.38
N THR A 120 15.24 -8.86 -4.30
CA THR A 120 16.01 -9.44 -3.18
C THR A 120 15.21 -9.58 -1.89
N VAL A 121 14.02 -8.98 -1.80
CA VAL A 121 13.17 -9.02 -0.59
C VAL A 121 12.74 -10.43 -0.19
N GLY A 122 12.42 -11.29 -1.16
CA GLY A 122 12.07 -12.69 -0.88
C GLY A 122 13.22 -13.47 -0.25
N LYS A 123 14.43 -13.28 -0.80
CA LYS A 123 15.65 -13.89 -0.25
C LYS A 123 15.95 -13.37 1.17
N ALA A 124 15.85 -12.05 1.39
CA ALA A 124 16.05 -11.47 2.72
C ALA A 124 15.06 -12.05 3.75
N PHE A 125 13.81 -12.29 3.35
CA PHE A 125 12.82 -12.94 4.19
C PHE A 125 13.18 -14.40 4.50
N GLU A 126 13.57 -15.19 3.49
CA GLU A 126 14.01 -16.58 3.65
C GLU A 126 15.25 -16.72 4.55
N GLU A 127 16.15 -15.74 4.50
CA GLU A 127 17.33 -15.65 5.36
C GLU A 127 17.01 -15.16 6.79
N GLY A 128 15.74 -14.87 7.09
CA GLY A 128 15.29 -14.41 8.40
C GLY A 128 15.62 -12.94 8.69
N ASN A 129 16.06 -12.16 7.69
CA ASN A 129 16.36 -10.75 7.83
C ASN A 129 15.07 -9.90 7.76
N ILE A 130 14.19 -10.10 8.74
CA ILE A 130 12.88 -9.44 8.81
C ILE A 130 13.02 -7.92 8.98
N GLU A 131 14.06 -7.45 9.66
CA GLU A 131 14.32 -6.02 9.85
C GLU A 131 14.52 -5.31 8.51
N ALA A 132 15.36 -5.86 7.63
CA ALA A 132 15.60 -5.26 6.31
C ALA A 132 14.35 -5.31 5.40
N VAL A 133 13.53 -6.36 5.52
CA VAL A 133 12.22 -6.45 4.84
C VAL A 133 11.27 -5.37 5.35
N ASN A 134 11.20 -5.18 6.67
CA ASN A 134 10.37 -4.14 7.28
C ASN A 134 10.79 -2.75 6.85
N GLU A 135 12.09 -2.47 6.83
CA GLU A 135 12.63 -1.19 6.35
C GLU A 135 12.28 -0.95 4.88
N TYR A 136 12.45 -1.96 4.03
CA TYR A 136 12.06 -1.88 2.61
C TYR A 136 10.58 -1.53 2.44
N VAL A 137 9.68 -2.28 3.09
CA VAL A 137 8.24 -2.04 2.99
C VAL A 137 7.85 -0.67 3.55
N MET A 138 8.48 -0.22 4.63
CA MET A 138 8.17 1.09 5.21
C MET A 138 8.71 2.25 4.38
N ARG A 139 9.79 2.07 3.61
CA ARG A 139 10.23 3.08 2.64
C ARG A 139 9.24 3.24 1.48
N ASP A 140 8.63 2.16 0.99
CA ASP A 140 7.56 2.23 0.00
C ASP A 140 6.31 2.96 0.56
N VAL A 141 5.98 2.73 1.83
CA VAL A 141 4.89 3.44 2.53
C VAL A 141 5.20 4.94 2.64
N GLU A 142 6.42 5.30 3.04
CA GLU A 142 6.86 6.69 3.15
C GLU A 142 6.85 7.40 1.79
N ALA A 143 7.40 6.77 0.76
CA ALA A 143 7.40 7.30 -0.61
C ALA A 143 5.98 7.55 -1.14
N THR A 144 5.07 6.58 -0.91
CA THR A 144 3.66 6.71 -1.27
C THR A 144 3.00 7.88 -0.54
N HIS A 145 3.26 8.03 0.76
CA HIS A 145 2.75 9.13 1.57
C HIS A 145 3.24 10.50 1.05
N GLN A 146 4.54 10.67 0.82
CA GLN A 146 5.09 11.94 0.34
C GLN A 146 4.55 12.31 -1.06
N LEU A 147 4.45 11.33 -1.96
CA LEU A 147 3.84 11.55 -3.28
C LEU A 147 2.38 11.98 -3.16
N TYR A 148 1.61 11.29 -2.31
CA TYR A 148 0.22 11.67 -2.04
C TYR A 148 0.13 13.10 -1.49
N GLU A 149 0.96 13.49 -0.53
CA GLU A 149 0.96 14.83 0.04
C GLU A 149 1.24 15.94 -0.99
N LYS A 150 2.09 15.68 -1.99
CA LYS A 150 2.32 16.62 -3.10
C LYS A 150 1.12 16.74 -4.05
N LEU A 151 0.39 15.63 -4.24
CA LEU A 151 -0.64 15.50 -5.27
C LEU A 151 -2.07 15.75 -4.75
N LYS A 152 -2.33 15.60 -3.45
CA LYS A 152 -3.68 15.57 -2.88
C LYS A 152 -4.55 16.79 -3.24
N GLN A 153 -3.95 17.98 -3.38
CA GLN A 153 -4.65 19.21 -3.76
C GLN A 153 -5.13 19.25 -5.23
N TYR A 154 -4.66 18.31 -6.06
CA TYR A 154 -5.03 18.18 -7.47
C TYR A 154 -5.90 16.93 -7.72
N ILE A 155 -6.00 16.05 -6.73
CA ILE A 155 -6.86 14.85 -6.77
C ILE A 155 -8.31 15.22 -6.38
N PHE A 156 -8.48 16.21 -5.52
CA PHE A 156 -9.75 16.71 -4.99
C PHE A 156 -9.90 18.20 -5.27
#